data_AF-A0A1B9IAK9-F1
#
_entry.id   AF-A0A1B9IAK9-F1
#
_cell.length_a   1.000
_cell.length_b   1.000
_cell.length_c   1.000
_cell.angle_alpha   90.00
_cell.angle_beta   90.00
_cell.angle_gamma   90.00
#
_symmetry.space_group_name_H-M   'P 1'
#
loop_
_entity.id
_entity.type
_entity.pdbx_description
1 polymer ?
#
loop_
_entity_poly.entity_id
_entity_poly.type
_entity_poly.pdbx_seq_one_letter_code
_entity_poly.pdbx_strand_id
1 'polypeptide(L)'
;MFCPRLRSILSTTPSIRQLTISSSSSKILRAYSTPASVPLDKGEQAIYQKLKTALPGKRLEVQDVSGGCGSFYAIEISSPAFKGLSTIKQHKLVNKCLKEDIEGIHGLQVSLIHL
;
A
#
# COMPACT_ATOMS: atom_id res chain seq x y z
N MET A 1 -23.82 36.48 32.21
CA MET A 1 -25.24 36.46 31.81
C MET A 1 -25.35 36.99 30.39
N PHE A 2 -26.10 36.35 29.50
CA PHE A 2 -27.10 37.01 28.64
C PHE A 2 -27.97 35.93 27.97
N CYS A 3 -29.20 36.31 27.62
CA CYS A 3 -30.31 35.45 27.18
C CYS A 3 -30.77 35.91 25.76
N PRO A 4 -31.80 35.32 25.11
CA PRO A 4 -32.23 33.92 24.98
C PRO A 4 -32.54 33.54 23.50
N ARG A 5 -33.42 32.53 23.30
CA ARG A 5 -34.31 32.25 22.14
C ARG A 5 -34.78 33.51 21.34
N LEU A 6 -35.29 33.46 20.10
CA LEU A 6 -36.45 32.65 19.65
C LEU A 6 -36.71 32.63 18.11
N ARG A 7 -37.25 31.51 17.60
CA ARG A 7 -37.95 31.17 16.30
C ARG A 7 -37.94 32.10 15.05
N SER A 8 -37.81 31.43 13.88
CA SER A 8 -38.59 31.60 12.61
C SER A 8 -38.48 32.92 11.81
N ILE A 9 -38.71 32.99 10.48
CA ILE A 9 -39.20 32.02 9.46
C ILE A 9 -38.22 32.05 8.22
N LEU A 10 -38.46 31.75 6.92
CA LEU A 10 -39.63 31.44 6.05
C LEU A 10 -39.18 30.51 4.86
N SER A 11 -39.89 30.59 3.73
CA SER A 11 -39.59 30.22 2.32
C SER A 11 -38.11 30.17 1.89
N THR A 12 -37.69 29.38 0.89
CA THR A 12 -38.37 29.09 -0.41
C THR A 12 -38.02 27.70 -0.97
N THR A 13 -38.95 27.06 -1.71
CA THR A 13 -38.73 25.78 -2.40
C THR A 13 -38.17 25.93 -3.83
N PRO A 14 -37.19 25.12 -4.24
CA PRO A 14 -36.90 24.86 -5.66
C PRO A 14 -37.45 23.48 -6.10
N SER A 15 -38.35 23.54 -7.08
CA SER A 15 -39.00 22.45 -7.83
C SER A 15 -38.27 21.09 -7.89
N ILE A 16 -38.95 20.02 -7.45
CA ILE A 16 -38.56 18.63 -7.72
C ILE A 16 -38.81 18.33 -9.20
N ARG A 17 -37.75 18.05 -9.97
CA ARG A 17 -37.88 17.52 -11.33
C ARG A 17 -38.21 16.02 -11.28
N GLN A 18 -39.47 15.70 -11.52
CA GLN A 18 -39.96 14.34 -11.71
C GLN A 18 -39.25 13.68 -12.92
N LEU A 19 -38.33 12.76 -12.67
CA LEU A 19 -37.80 11.87 -13.70
C LEU A 19 -38.53 10.53 -13.62
N THR A 20 -39.23 10.18 -14.70
CA THR A 20 -40.00 8.93 -14.79
C THR A 20 -39.05 7.73 -14.85
N ILE A 21 -39.11 6.88 -13.81
CA ILE A 21 -38.32 5.64 -13.74
C ILE A 21 -38.92 4.64 -14.73
N SER A 22 -38.44 4.67 -15.97
CA SER A 22 -38.80 3.66 -16.97
C SER A 22 -38.23 2.31 -16.55
N SER A 23 -39.09 1.31 -16.36
CA SER A 23 -38.74 0.02 -15.76
C SER A 23 -38.02 -0.93 -16.74
N SER A 24 -36.80 -0.56 -17.14
CA SER A 24 -35.86 -1.48 -17.78
C SER A 24 -35.10 -2.27 -16.71
N SER A 25 -35.43 -3.55 -16.56
CA SER A 25 -34.81 -4.47 -15.58
C SER A 25 -33.38 -4.88 -15.96
N SER A 26 -32.48 -3.90 -16.02
CA SER A 26 -31.05 -4.07 -16.20
C SER A 26 -30.48 -4.89 -15.05
N LYS A 27 -30.22 -6.18 -15.29
CA LYS A 27 -29.56 -7.06 -14.32
C LYS A 27 -28.17 -6.50 -14.03
N ILE A 28 -27.98 -5.89 -12.86
CA ILE A 28 -26.68 -5.37 -12.41
C ILE A 28 -25.79 -6.58 -12.08
N LEU A 29 -25.10 -7.09 -13.11
CA LEU A 29 -24.10 -8.12 -12.95
C LEU A 29 -22.92 -7.54 -12.15
N ARG A 30 -22.77 -7.96 -10.90
CA ARG A 30 -21.54 -7.74 -10.14
C ARG A 30 -20.42 -8.53 -10.83
N ALA A 31 -19.64 -7.84 -11.65
CA ALA A 31 -18.36 -8.35 -12.12
C ALA A 31 -17.43 -8.46 -10.91
N TYR A 32 -17.17 -9.68 -10.46
CA TYR A 32 -16.13 -9.95 -9.47
C TYR A 32 -14.79 -9.99 -10.20
N SER A 33 -13.93 -9.01 -9.95
CA SER A 33 -12.55 -9.03 -10.41
C SER A 33 -11.83 -10.23 -9.79
N THR A 34 -11.66 -11.30 -10.55
CA THR A 34 -10.69 -12.34 -10.20
C THR A 34 -9.31 -11.68 -10.12
N PRO A 35 -8.54 -11.84 -9.03
CA PRO A 35 -7.17 -11.35 -9.00
C PRO A 35 -6.39 -12.09 -10.10
N ALA A 36 -5.95 -11.36 -11.12
CA ALA A 36 -5.00 -11.89 -12.08
C ALA A 36 -3.73 -12.31 -11.32
N SER A 37 -3.09 -13.40 -11.74
CA SER A 37 -1.77 -13.79 -11.24
C SER A 37 -0.76 -12.73 -11.67
N VAL A 38 -0.56 -11.72 -10.81
CA VAL A 38 0.24 -10.53 -11.13
C VAL A 38 1.68 -10.98 -11.44
N PRO A 39 2.23 -10.68 -12.63
CA PRO A 39 3.65 -10.91 -12.89
C PRO A 39 4.48 -10.05 -11.93
N LEU A 40 5.51 -10.63 -11.31
CA LEU A 40 6.40 -9.90 -10.39
C LEU A 40 6.93 -8.62 -11.06
N ASP A 41 6.78 -7.48 -10.40
CA ASP A 41 7.09 -6.20 -11.00
C ASP A 41 8.60 -6.00 -11.16
N LYS A 42 9.01 -5.14 -12.10
CA LYS A 42 10.42 -4.87 -12.41
C LYS A 42 11.17 -4.32 -11.20
N GLY A 43 10.49 -3.51 -10.37
CA GLY A 43 11.03 -3.00 -9.12
C GLY A 43 11.25 -4.10 -8.07
N GLU A 44 10.26 -4.98 -7.88
CA GLU A 44 10.36 -6.13 -6.97
C GLU A 44 11.55 -7.03 -7.34
N GLN A 45 11.69 -7.33 -8.64
CA GLN A 45 12.78 -8.16 -9.15
C GLN A 45 14.16 -7.52 -8.93
N ALA A 46 14.31 -6.21 -9.15
CA ALA A 46 15.57 -5.50 -8.92
C ALA A 46 15.98 -5.53 -7.43
N ILE A 47 15.05 -5.18 -6.54
CA ILE A 47 15.23 -5.23 -5.08
C ILE A 47 15.58 -6.65 -4.63
N TYR A 48 14.87 -7.66 -5.14
CA TYR A 48 15.09 -9.08 -4.84
C TYR A 48 16.52 -9.52 -5.19
N GLN A 49 16.99 -9.28 -6.41
CA GLN A 49 18.32 -9.74 -6.84
C GLN A 49 19.45 -9.05 -6.07
N LYS A 50 19.33 -7.74 -5.81
CA LYS A 50 20.34 -6.99 -5.07
C LYS A 50 20.45 -7.45 -3.62
N LEU A 51 19.30 -7.65 -2.95
CA LEU A 51 19.27 -8.19 -1.59
C LEU A 51 19.71 -9.65 -1.51
N LYS A 52 19.42 -10.48 -2.51
CA LYS A 52 19.88 -11.87 -2.62
C LYS A 52 21.40 -11.96 -2.78
N THR A 53 21.99 -11.01 -3.51
CA THR A 53 23.45 -10.90 -3.70
C THR A 53 24.14 -10.41 -2.43
N ALA A 54 23.60 -9.38 -1.77
CA ALA A 54 24.21 -8.78 -0.58
C ALA A 54 24.20 -9.68 0.68
N LEU A 55 23.28 -10.65 0.76
CA LEU A 55 23.13 -11.57 1.89
C LEU A 55 22.66 -12.95 1.38
N PRO A 56 23.58 -13.87 1.03
CA PRO A 56 23.21 -15.22 0.61
C PRO A 56 22.65 -16.07 1.76
N GLY A 57 21.97 -17.18 1.44
CA GLY A 57 21.56 -18.18 2.43
C GLY A 57 20.41 -17.77 3.37
N LYS A 58 19.48 -16.94 2.88
CA LYS A 58 18.35 -16.39 3.65
C LYS A 58 17.00 -16.65 2.98
N ARG A 59 15.91 -16.65 3.74
CA ARG A 59 14.56 -16.44 3.16
C ARG A 59 14.38 -14.93 2.93
N LEU A 60 13.86 -14.57 1.76
CA LEU A 60 13.60 -13.19 1.38
C LEU A 60 12.33 -13.13 0.54
N GLU A 61 11.46 -12.19 0.91
CA GLU A 61 10.18 -11.91 0.26
C GLU A 61 10.10 -10.40 -0.01
N VAL A 62 9.60 -10.01 -1.19
CA VAL A 62 9.45 -8.62 -1.62
C VAL A 62 8.08 -8.52 -2.28
N GLN A 63 7.31 -7.49 -1.92
CA GLN A 63 5.95 -7.27 -2.42
C GLN A 63 5.69 -5.76 -2.58
N ASP A 64 5.20 -5.33 -3.74
CA ASP A 64 4.62 -3.99 -3.90
C ASP A 64 3.30 -3.90 -3.13
N VAL A 65 3.24 -2.96 -2.18
CA VAL A 65 2.00 -2.63 -1.43
C VAL A 65 1.41 -1.29 -1.86
N SER A 66 1.99 -0.62 -2.87
CA SER A 66 1.41 0.55 -3.53
C SER A 66 0.38 0.20 -4.63
N GLY A 67 0.17 -1.09 -4.91
CA GLY A 67 -0.92 -1.58 -5.78
C GLY A 67 -0.61 -1.55 -7.28
N GLY A 68 0.64 -1.81 -7.68
CA GLY A 68 1.09 -1.72 -9.08
C GLY A 68 1.59 -0.33 -9.47
N CYS A 69 1.89 0.51 -8.47
CA CYS A 69 2.52 1.82 -8.68
C CYS A 69 4.05 1.75 -8.50
N GLY A 70 4.58 0.67 -7.91
CA GLY A 70 6.00 0.46 -7.68
C GLY A 70 6.65 1.51 -6.75
N SER A 71 5.85 2.21 -5.95
CA SER A 71 6.28 3.36 -5.14
C SER A 71 6.46 3.04 -3.66
N PHE A 72 5.94 1.92 -3.16
CA PHE A 72 6.15 1.46 -1.78
C PHE A 72 6.21 -0.07 -1.68
N TYR A 73 7.34 -0.60 -1.22
CA TYR A 73 7.56 -2.06 -1.10
C TYR A 73 7.59 -2.52 0.36
N ALA A 74 6.97 -3.66 0.62
CA ALA A 74 7.19 -4.46 1.82
C ALA A 74 8.28 -5.52 1.53
N ILE A 75 9.24 -5.65 2.45
CA ILE A 75 10.40 -6.54 2.31
C ILE A 75 10.55 -7.34 3.60
N GLU A 76 10.38 -8.66 3.55
CA GLU A 76 10.67 -9.56 4.67
C GLU A 76 11.99 -10.27 4.45
N ILE A 77 12.85 -10.29 5.48
CA ILE A 77 14.17 -10.92 5.41
C ILE A 77 14.44 -11.74 6.68
N SER A 78 14.56 -13.06 6.51
CA SER A 78 14.91 -13.98 7.60
C SER A 78 16.31 -14.57 7.37
N SER A 79 17.26 -14.20 8.23
CA SER A 79 18.68 -14.55 8.08
C SER A 79 19.41 -14.68 9.43
N PRO A 80 20.31 -15.67 9.60
CA PRO A 80 21.17 -15.76 10.79
C PRO A 80 22.17 -14.60 10.90
N ALA A 81 22.45 -13.86 9.81
CA ALA A 81 23.36 -12.71 9.81
C ALA A 81 22.89 -11.53 10.68
N PHE A 82 21.62 -11.51 11.11
CA PHE A 82 21.07 -10.49 12.01
C PHE A 82 21.25 -10.82 13.50
N LYS A 83 21.69 -12.05 13.84
CA LYS A 83 21.90 -12.52 15.21
C LYS A 83 23.00 -11.70 15.91
N GLY A 84 22.69 -11.16 17.09
CA GLY A 84 23.60 -10.28 17.84
C GLY A 84 23.70 -8.83 17.34
N LEU A 85 23.05 -8.47 16.23
CA LEU A 85 22.88 -7.08 15.82
C LEU A 85 21.61 -6.50 16.45
N SER A 86 21.66 -5.26 16.95
CA SER A 86 20.45 -4.55 17.36
C SER A 86 19.60 -4.14 16.15
N THR A 87 18.29 -4.04 16.31
CA THR A 87 17.31 -3.73 15.24
C THR A 87 17.74 -2.54 14.36
N ILE A 88 18.20 -1.44 14.98
CA ILE A 88 18.70 -0.25 14.27
C ILE A 88 19.94 -0.58 13.39
N LYS A 89 20.85 -1.45 13.84
CA LYS A 89 22.00 -1.90 13.03
C LYS A 89 21.56 -2.79 11.87
N GLN A 90 20.56 -3.66 12.09
CA GLN A 90 20.00 -4.53 11.06
C GLN A 90 19.35 -3.71 9.93
N HIS A 91 18.47 -2.75 10.25
CA HIS A 91 17.89 -1.84 9.24
C HIS A 91 18.96 -0.99 8.56
N LYS A 92 19.95 -0.45 9.31
CA LYS A 92 21.07 0.31 8.71
C LYS A 92 21.94 -0.53 7.76
N LEU A 93 21.99 -1.85 7.89
CA LEU A 93 22.66 -2.75 6.95
C LEU A 93 21.82 -2.87 5.66
N VAL A 94 20.52 -3.18 5.78
CA VAL A 94 19.63 -3.35 4.62
C VAL A 94 19.46 -2.05 3.83
N ASN A 95 19.26 -0.93 4.51
CA ASN A 95 19.14 0.39 3.87
C ASN A 95 20.45 0.85 3.20
N LYS A 96 21.62 0.32 3.58
CA LYS A 96 22.86 0.53 2.83
C LYS A 96 22.87 -0.26 1.52
N CYS A 97 22.47 -1.52 1.55
CA CYS A 97 22.42 -2.38 0.35
C CYS A 97 21.42 -1.89 -0.70
N LEU A 98 20.36 -1.19 -0.27
CA LEU A 98 19.30 -0.65 -1.13
C LEU A 98 19.46 0.85 -1.46
N LYS A 99 20.46 1.56 -0.91
CA LYS A 99 20.49 3.04 -0.91
C LYS A 99 20.34 3.61 -2.33
N GLU A 100 21.03 3.01 -3.29
CA GLU A 100 21.07 3.44 -4.70
C GLU A 100 19.73 3.28 -5.41
N ASP A 101 18.94 2.26 -5.05
CA ASP A 101 17.65 1.95 -5.68
C ASP A 101 16.51 2.75 -5.01
N ILE A 102 16.70 3.11 -3.73
CA ILE A 102 15.75 3.90 -2.92
C ILE A 102 15.57 5.33 -3.44
N GLU A 103 16.52 5.88 -4.19
CA GLU A 103 16.49 7.30 -4.60
C GLU A 103 15.28 7.66 -5.50
N GLY A 104 14.57 6.67 -6.05
CA GLY A 104 13.30 6.83 -6.77
C GLY A 104 12.05 6.28 -6.05
N ILE A 105 12.16 5.71 -4.85
CA ILE A 105 11.07 5.01 -4.14
C ILE A 105 10.46 5.94 -3.08
N HIS A 106 9.12 6.02 -3.02
CA HIS A 106 8.42 6.91 -2.08
C HIS A 106 8.48 6.41 -0.62
N GLY A 107 8.60 5.10 -0.42
CA GLY A 107 8.88 4.51 0.89
C GLY A 107 9.09 3.00 0.84
N LEU A 108 9.41 2.42 1.99
CA LEU A 108 9.62 0.97 2.13
C LEU A 108 9.43 0.53 3.58
N GLN A 109 8.82 -0.64 3.75
CA GLN A 109 8.71 -1.34 5.01
C GLN A 109 9.65 -2.55 4.99
N VAL A 110 10.49 -2.68 6.02
CA VAL A 110 11.48 -3.76 6.13
C VAL A 110 11.26 -4.52 7.42
N SER A 111 10.90 -5.80 7.31
CA SER A 111 10.70 -6.73 8.43
C SER A 111 11.90 -7.67 8.53
N LEU A 112 12.64 -7.61 9.64
CA LEU A 112 13.89 -8.37 9.82
C LEU A 112 13.71 -9.42 10.92
N ILE A 113 13.97 -10.68 10.56
CA ILE A 113 13.81 -11.84 11.42
C ILE A 113 15.18 -12.54 11.54
N HIS A 114 15.59 -12.85 12.77
CA HIS A 114 16.78 -13.65 13.04
C HIS A 114 16.45 -15.13 13.19
N LEU A 115 17.39 -15.99 12.82
CA LEU A 115 17.38 -17.45 13.03
C LEU A 115 18.45 -17.83 14.08
#